data_AF-A0A917G4F5-F1
#
_entry.id   AF-A0A917G4F5-F1
#
_cell.length_a   1.000
_cell.length_b   1.000
_cell.length_c   1.000
_cell.angle_alpha   90.00
_cell.angle_beta   90.00
_cell.angle_gamma   90.00
#
_symmetry.space_group_name_H-M   'P 1'
#
loop_
_entity.id
_entity.type
_entity.pdbx_description
1 polymer ?
#
loop_
_entity_poly.entity_id
_entity_poly.type
_entity_poly.pdbx_seq_one_letter_code
_entity_poly.pdbx_strand_id
1 'polypeptide(L)' 'MKQFNELFNGALNEEKKTLLRALIKEVHMESDRKTLKKIVLWFLEDDDFTECGLPVGENGRTVS' A
#
# COMPACT_ATOMS: atom_id res chain seq x y z
N MET A 1 -4.23 -21.38 -7.92
CA MET A 1 -3.93 -19.94 -7.81
C MET A 1 -2.43 -19.78 -7.67
N LYS A 2 -1.69 -19.51 -8.76
CA LYS A 2 -0.29 -19.09 -8.62
C LYS A 2 -0.29 -17.79 -7.83
N GLN A 3 0.35 -17.85 -6.67
CA GLN A 3 0.15 -16.92 -5.58
C GLN A 3 0.63 -15.53 -6.00
N PHE A 4 -0.12 -14.48 -5.68
CA PHE A 4 0.29 -13.09 -5.94
C PHE A 4 1.76 -12.83 -5.54
N ASN A 5 2.24 -13.51 -4.50
CA ASN A 5 3.63 -13.49 -4.04
C ASN A 5 4.65 -13.95 -5.09
N GLU A 6 4.38 -14.99 -5.88
CA GLU A 6 5.30 -15.45 -6.94
C GLU A 6 5.39 -14.41 -8.05
N LEU A 7 4.25 -13.85 -8.45
CA LEU A 7 4.17 -12.79 -9.46
C LEU A 7 4.88 -11.52 -8.97
N PHE A 8 4.63 -11.14 -7.71
CA PHE A 8 5.26 -9.98 -7.10
C PHE A 8 6.77 -10.16 -6.97
N ASN A 9 7.25 -11.31 -6.51
CA ASN A 9 8.68 -11.55 -6.31
C ASN A 9 9.48 -11.57 -7.61
N GLY A 10 8.90 -12.14 -8.68
CA GLY A 10 9.52 -12.19 -10.01
C GLY A 10 9.42 -10.90 -10.84
N ALA A 11 8.58 -9.94 -10.42
CA ALA A 11 8.32 -8.71 -11.15
C ALA A 11 9.43 -7.65 -10.98
N LEU A 12 9.63 -6.83 -12.01
CA LEU A 12 10.48 -5.64 -11.96
C LEU A 12 9.89 -4.60 -11.00
N ASN A 13 10.72 -3.66 -10.54
CA ASN A 13 10.29 -2.68 -9.53
C ASN A 13 9.06 -1.84 -9.98
N GLU A 14 9.00 -1.46 -11.26
CA GLU A 14 7.84 -0.74 -11.81
C GLU A 14 6.58 -1.61 -11.90
N GLU A 15 6.74 -2.89 -12.19
CA GLU A 15 5.65 -3.87 -12.20
C GLU A 15 5.17 -4.15 -10.77
N LYS A 16 6.07 -4.24 -9.79
CA LYS A 16 5.74 -4.36 -8.36
C LYS A 16 4.89 -3.19 -7.88
N LYS A 17 5.25 -1.95 -8.26
CA LYS A 17 4.43 -0.77 -7.95
C LYS A 17 3.05 -0.86 -8.58
N THR A 18 2.98 -1.35 -9.82
CA THR A 18 1.70 -1.55 -10.53
C THR A 18 0.83 -2.60 -9.83
N LEU A 19 1.43 -3.71 -9.41
CA LEU A 19 0.77 -4.77 -8.65
C LEU A 19 0.25 -4.26 -7.30
N LEU A 20 1.05 -3.48 -6.56
CA LEU A 20 0.61 -2.84 -5.31
C LEU A 20 -0.55 -1.87 -5.52
N ARG A 21 -0.50 -1.06 -6.59
CA ARG A 21 -1.60 -0.14 -6.94
C ARG A 21 -2.91 -0.88 -7.24
N ALA A 22 -2.83 -2.05 -7.87
CA ALA A 22 -4.01 -2.87 -8.17
C ALA A 22 -4.71 -3.39 -6.90
N LEU A 23 -4.01 -3.46 -5.76
CA LEU A 23 -4.58 -3.85 -4.47
C LEU A 23 -5.31 -2.71 -3.76
N ILE A 24 -5.07 -1.46 -4.15
CA ILE A 24 -5.68 -0.29 -3.55
C ILE A 24 -7.11 -0.13 -4.09
N LYS A 25 -8.08 -0.08 -3.18
CA LYS A 25 -9.48 0.22 -3.45
C LYS A 25 -9.71 1.72 -3.47
N GLU A 26 -9.28 2.42 -2.41
CA GLU A 26 -9.49 3.85 -2.25
C GLU A 26 -8.28 4.52 -1.57
N VAL A 27 -8.06 5.79 -1.91
CA VAL A 27 -7.06 6.66 -1.28
C VAL A 27 -7.77 7.88 -0.72
N HIS A 28 -7.75 8.01 0.60
CA HIS A 28 -8.33 9.13 1.32
C HIS A 28 -7.21 10.12 1.66
N MET A 29 -7.38 11.36 1.21
CA MET A 29 -6.45 12.46 1.50
C MET A 29 -7.08 13.42 2.51
N GLU A 30 -6.24 14.13 3.24
CA GLU A 30 -6.68 15.27 4.04
C GLU A 30 -7.13 16.43 3.14
N SER A 31 -7.85 17.37 3.75
CA SER A 31 -8.42 18.54 3.04
C SER A 31 -7.34 19.43 2.39
N ASP A 32 -6.10 19.34 2.88
CA ASP A 32 -4.94 20.04 2.33
C ASP A 32 -4.46 19.46 0.98
N ARG A 33 -4.99 18.31 0.56
CA ARG A 33 -4.64 17.55 -0.65
C ARG A 33 -3.16 17.21 -0.77
N LYS A 34 -2.44 17.26 0.35
CA LYS A 34 -1.00 16.97 0.43
C LYS A 34 -0.73 15.84 1.39
N THR A 35 -1.51 15.76 2.46
CA THR A 35 -1.35 14.78 3.51
C THR A 35 -2.24 13.56 3.21
N LEU A 36 -1.62 12.38 3.21
CA LEU A 36 -2.33 11.11 3.07
C LEU A 36 -3.04 10.78 4.40
N LYS A 37 -4.34 10.50 4.37
CA LYS A 37 -5.13 10.16 5.55
C LYS A 37 -5.24 8.64 5.74
N LYS A 38 -5.71 7.92 4.72
CA LYS A 38 -5.98 6.47 4.77
C LYS A 38 -5.86 5.87 3.37
N ILE A 39 -5.35 4.64 3.28
CA ILE A 39 -5.43 3.80 2.09
C ILE A 39 -6.32 2.60 2.44
N VAL A 40 -7.31 2.31 1.60
CA VAL A 40 -8.20 1.16 1.74
C VAL A 40 -7.81 0.12 0.69
N LEU A 41 -7.64 -1.14 1.10
CA LEU A 41 -7.30 -2.25 0.21
C LEU A 41 -8.53 -3.13 -0.02
N TRP A 42 -8.61 -3.82 -1.15
CA TRP A 42 -9.76 -4.67 -1.52
C TRP A 42 -10.05 -5.82 -0.54
N PHE A 43 -9.04 -6.24 0.22
CA PHE A 43 -9.09 -7.43 1.08
C PHE A 43 -9.03 -7.10 2.58
N LEU A 44 -8.98 -5.82 2.95
CA LEU A 44 -9.16 -5.37 4.33
C LEU A 44 -10.61 -4.89 4.44
N GLU A 45 -11.45 -5.62 5.18
CA GLU A 45 -12.78 -5.14 5.54
C GLU A 45 -12.65 -3.93 6.47
N ASP A 46 -13.63 -3.01 6.42
CA ASP A 46 -13.60 -1.67 7.02
C ASP A 46 -13.32 -1.63 8.55
N ASP A 47 -13.40 -2.78 9.24
CA ASP A 47 -13.26 -2.91 10.69
C ASP A 47 -11.85 -3.28 11.19
N ASP A 48 -10.94 -3.74 10.33
CA ASP A 48 -9.57 -4.07 10.77
C ASP A 48 -8.68 -2.82 10.70
N PHE A 49 -8.93 -1.88 11.63
CA PHE A 49 -8.03 -0.77 11.94
C PHE A 49 -6.75 -1.27 12.63
N THR A 50 -6.00 -2.14 11.98
CA THR A 50 -4.58 -2.26 12.28
C THR A 50 -3.84 -1.14 11.54
N GLU A 51 -3.18 -0.26 12.33
CA GLU A 51 -2.37 0.85 11.86
C GLU A 51 -1.58 0.47 10.61
N CYS A 52 -1.80 1.23 9.52
CA CYS A 52 -0.97 1.23 8.32
C CYS A 52 -0.51 -0.17 7.88
N GLY A 53 -1.34 -0.87 7.10
CA GLY A 53 -0.97 -2.09 6.35
C GLY A 53 0.11 -1.90 5.26
N LEU A 54 0.97 -0.88 5.43
CA LEU A 54 2.22 -0.75 4.70
C LEU A 54 3.31 -1.41 5.55
N PRO A 55 4.10 -2.34 4.99
CA PRO A 55 5.25 -2.85 5.72
C PRO A 55 6.14 -1.67 6.10
N VAL A 56 6.36 -1.48 7.40
CA VAL A 56 7.35 -0.54 7.92
C VAL A 56 8.71 -1.02 7.43
N GLY A 57 9.21 -0.41 6.36
CA GLY A 57 10.61 -0.59 5.98
C GLY A 57 11.49 0.03 7.05
N GLU A 58 12.53 -0.70 7.49
CA GLU A 58 13.53 -0.29 8.51
C GLU A 58 14.28 1.03 8.21
N ASN A 59 13.99 1.69 7.08
CA ASN A 59 14.70 2.86 6.60
C ASN A 59 13.83 4.13 6.68
N GLY A 60 13.22 4.36 7.85
CA GLY A 60 12.49 5.57 8.18
C GLY A 60 13.24 6.81 7.70
N ARG A 61 12.61 7.56 6.79
CA ARG A 61 13.17 8.81 6.24
C ARG A 61 13.23 9.85 7.35
N THR A 62 14.43 10.16 7.84
CA THR A 62 14.69 11.38 8.61
C THR A 62 14.45 12.58 7.69
N VAL A 63 13.58 13.50 8.10
CA VAL A 63 13.46 14.81 7.47
C VAL A 63 14.44 15.75 8.18
N SER A 64 15.40 16.30 7.45
CA SER A 64 16.14 17.52 7.84
C SER A 64 15.52 18.72 7.15
#